data_AF-A0AAU9Y418-F1
#
_entry.id   AF-A0AAU9Y418-F1
#
_cell.length_a   1.000
_cell.length_b   1.000
_cell.length_c   1.000
_cell.angle_alpha   90.00
_cell.angle_beta   90.00
_cell.angle_gamma   90.00
#
_symmetry.space_group_name_H-M   'P 1'
#
loop_
_entity.id
_entity.type
_entity.pdbx_description
1 polymer ?
#
loop_
_entity_poly.entity_id
_entity_poly.type
_entity_poly.pdbx_seq_one_letter_code
_entity_poly.pdbx_strand_id
1 'polypeptide(L)'
;MTSCSVIRKYVSTTSGNYVIDPDGEGPLAPFTVYCDMNDKSGVGVTVISHDSESRTHVKGYESPGSYSRDIHYTGASLSQLASLTRVSSHCEQFISYECRYSQFFRGSFGWWVSRDSIKMNYWGGASPGSGKCACGMTSSCPYPAHPCNCDREDGVLREDSGLLTDKTHLPVKQLRFGDTGDAHEEGYHTLGKLKCYGIQ
;
A
#
# COMPACT_ATOMS: atom_id res chain seq x y z
N MET A 1 0.94 -6.19 -24.83
CA MET A 1 -0.27 -5.53 -24.29
C MET A 1 0.11 -4.86 -22.99
N THR A 2 -0.18 -3.57 -22.81
CA THR A 2 0.44 -2.80 -21.71
C THR A 2 -0.20 -2.99 -20.34
N SER A 3 -1.47 -3.39 -20.28
CA SER A 3 -2.16 -3.67 -19.01
C SER A 3 -3.39 -4.55 -19.21
N CYS A 4 -3.95 -5.05 -18.11
CA CYS A 4 -5.22 -5.78 -18.13
C CYS A 4 -6.38 -4.95 -18.69
N SER A 5 -6.37 -3.62 -18.54
CA SER A 5 -7.41 -2.77 -19.11
C SER A 5 -7.35 -2.72 -20.63
N VAL A 6 -6.15 -2.76 -21.22
CA VAL A 6 -5.98 -2.89 -22.68
C VAL A 6 -6.41 -4.28 -23.15
N ILE A 7 -6.04 -5.34 -22.41
CA ILE A 7 -6.50 -6.72 -22.70
C ILE A 7 -8.02 -6.80 -22.66
N ARG A 8 -8.64 -6.21 -21.64
CA ARG A 8 -10.10 -6.21 -21.47
C ARG A 8 -10.84 -5.54 -22.62
N LYS A 9 -10.24 -4.48 -23.16
CA LYS A 9 -10.82 -3.67 -24.23
C LYS A 9 -10.70 -4.32 -25.61
N TYR A 10 -9.60 -5.02 -25.88
CA TYR A 10 -9.26 -5.45 -27.25
C TYR A 10 -9.08 -6.95 -27.44
N VAL A 11 -8.91 -7.74 -26.37
CA VAL A 11 -8.48 -9.14 -26.47
C VAL A 11 -9.44 -10.11 -25.77
N SER A 12 -9.69 -9.93 -24.47
CA SER A 12 -10.44 -10.91 -23.69
C SER A 12 -11.19 -10.26 -22.54
N THR A 13 -12.42 -10.74 -22.29
CA THR A 13 -13.25 -10.32 -21.16
C THR A 13 -13.19 -11.27 -19.98
N THR A 14 -12.37 -12.33 -20.06
CA THR A 14 -12.32 -13.39 -19.05
C THR A 14 -11.21 -13.13 -18.03
N SER A 15 -11.50 -13.23 -16.74
CA SER A 15 -10.47 -13.14 -15.69
C SER A 15 -9.49 -14.29 -15.76
N GLY A 16 -8.23 -14.04 -15.44
CA GLY A 16 -7.18 -15.06 -15.51
C GLY A 16 -5.78 -14.47 -15.52
N ASN A 17 -4.78 -15.33 -15.73
CA ASN A 17 -3.39 -14.90 -15.84
C ASN A 17 -3.08 -14.50 -17.28
N TYR A 18 -2.46 -13.34 -17.45
CA TYR A 18 -2.05 -12.81 -18.75
C TYR A 18 -0.63 -12.26 -18.67
N VAL A 19 0.07 -12.29 -19.80
CA VAL A 19 1.35 -11.60 -19.95
C VAL A 19 1.09 -10.16 -20.40
N ILE A 20 1.63 -9.20 -19.64
CA ILE A 20 1.61 -7.79 -19.99
C ILE A 20 3.03 -7.26 -20.15
N ASP A 21 3.13 -6.18 -20.90
CA ASP A 21 4.36 -5.46 -21.20
C ASP A 21 4.09 -3.95 -21.18
N PRO A 22 4.12 -3.32 -19.98
CA PRO A 22 3.73 -1.92 -19.81
C PRO A 22 4.66 -0.90 -20.47
N ASP A 23 5.94 -1.22 -20.69
CA ASP A 23 6.90 -0.34 -21.39
C ASP A 23 7.07 -0.69 -22.88
N GLY A 24 6.51 -1.80 -23.36
CA GLY A 24 6.47 -2.14 -24.78
C GLY A 24 7.87 -2.47 -25.31
N GLU A 25 8.35 -1.77 -26.33
CA GLU A 25 9.72 -1.96 -26.85
C GLU A 25 10.82 -1.44 -25.90
N GLY A 26 10.48 -1.13 -24.65
CA GLY A 26 11.40 -0.76 -23.60
C GLY A 26 12.32 -1.90 -23.14
N PRO A 27 13.23 -1.61 -22.20
CA PRO A 27 14.24 -2.57 -21.76
C PRO A 27 13.72 -3.61 -20.78
N LEU A 28 12.51 -3.46 -20.22
CA LEU A 28 11.98 -4.40 -19.24
C LEU A 28 11.29 -5.57 -19.95
N ALA A 29 11.52 -6.77 -19.44
CA ALA A 29 10.84 -7.95 -19.97
C ALA A 29 9.33 -7.91 -19.64
N PRO A 30 8.47 -8.49 -20.50
CA PRO A 30 7.08 -8.77 -20.16
C PRO A 30 6.97 -9.66 -18.92
N PHE A 31 5.86 -9.54 -18.19
CA PHE A 31 5.62 -10.33 -16.97
C PHE A 31 4.16 -10.78 -16.85
N THR A 32 3.95 -11.85 -16.08
CA THR A 32 2.61 -12.42 -15.88
C THR A 32 1.91 -11.73 -14.71
N VAL A 33 0.64 -11.39 -14.91
CA VAL A 33 -0.24 -10.78 -13.92
C VAL A 33 -1.59 -11.47 -13.89
N TYR A 34 -2.31 -11.35 -12.78
CA TYR A 34 -3.72 -11.70 -12.76
C TYR A 34 -4.55 -10.50 -13.21
N CYS A 35 -5.38 -10.71 -14.22
CA CYS A 35 -6.38 -9.75 -14.66
C CYS A 35 -7.74 -10.11 -14.06
N ASP A 36 -8.27 -9.23 -13.22
CA ASP A 36 -9.67 -9.29 -12.79
C ASP A 36 -10.52 -8.47 -13.76
N MET A 37 -11.20 -9.17 -14.67
CA MET A 37 -12.02 -8.56 -15.71
C MET A 37 -13.42 -8.18 -15.24
N ASN A 38 -13.76 -8.48 -13.98
CA ASN A 38 -15.06 -8.22 -13.36
C ASN A 38 -15.00 -7.08 -12.33
N ASP A 39 -13.83 -6.83 -11.72
CA ASP A 39 -13.63 -5.72 -10.77
C ASP A 39 -13.77 -4.34 -11.46
N LYS A 40 -14.10 -3.31 -10.65
CA LYS A 40 -14.24 -1.89 -11.04
C LYS A 40 -15.11 -1.70 -12.29
N SER A 41 -16.30 -2.31 -12.31
CA SER A 41 -17.25 -2.25 -13.43
C SER A 41 -16.70 -2.84 -14.73
N GLY A 42 -15.84 -3.85 -14.62
CA GLY A 42 -15.36 -4.64 -15.74
C GLY A 42 -14.31 -3.94 -16.62
N VAL A 43 -13.55 -3.01 -16.05
CA VAL A 43 -12.48 -2.27 -16.77
C VAL A 43 -11.21 -3.08 -17.00
N GLY A 44 -11.09 -4.27 -16.40
CA GLY A 44 -9.89 -5.09 -16.46
C GLY A 44 -8.82 -4.57 -15.50
N VAL A 45 -8.85 -5.05 -14.27
CA VAL A 45 -7.92 -4.65 -13.20
C VAL A 45 -6.70 -5.55 -13.21
N THR A 46 -5.52 -4.94 -13.26
CA THR A 46 -4.25 -5.64 -13.06
C THR A 46 -4.02 -5.80 -11.56
N VAL A 47 -3.93 -7.05 -11.08
CA VAL A 47 -3.76 -7.38 -9.66
C VAL A 47 -2.38 -8.02 -9.45
N ILE A 48 -1.57 -7.43 -8.57
CA ILE A 48 -0.22 -7.89 -8.24
C ILE A 48 -0.14 -8.31 -6.78
N SER A 49 0.18 -9.58 -6.53
CA SER A 49 0.40 -10.13 -5.19
C SER A 49 1.81 -9.85 -4.66
N HIS A 50 1.99 -10.00 -3.35
CA HIS A 50 3.30 -9.94 -2.69
C HIS A 50 3.37 -10.84 -1.44
N ASP A 51 4.54 -10.93 -0.83
CA ASP A 51 4.89 -11.83 0.28
C ASP A 51 4.42 -11.37 1.68
N SER A 52 3.53 -10.38 1.78
CA SER A 52 3.19 -9.73 3.07
C SER A 52 1.71 -9.34 3.18
N GLU A 53 0.83 -10.12 2.55
CA GLU A 53 -0.61 -9.83 2.51
C GLU A 53 -1.36 -10.21 3.80
N SER A 54 -0.75 -11.04 4.64
CA SER A 54 -1.33 -11.45 5.93
C SER A 54 -1.03 -10.45 7.05
N ARG A 55 -1.98 -10.33 7.98
CA ARG A 55 -1.79 -9.58 9.23
C ARG A 55 -0.56 -10.08 9.97
N THR A 56 0.41 -9.21 10.21
CA THR A 56 1.71 -9.56 10.78
C THR A 56 1.93 -8.80 12.07
N HIS A 57 2.27 -9.51 13.14
CA HIS A 57 2.53 -8.95 14.46
C HIS A 57 3.92 -8.30 14.52
N VAL A 58 3.99 -7.13 15.17
CA VAL A 58 5.19 -6.34 15.42
C VAL A 58 5.33 -6.17 16.93
N LYS A 59 6.42 -6.70 17.47
CA LYS A 59 6.73 -6.71 18.90
C LYS A 59 8.24 -6.76 19.12
N GLY A 60 8.73 -6.04 20.12
CA GLY A 60 10.15 -5.98 20.48
C GLY A 60 10.93 -4.89 19.74
N TYR A 61 10.25 -3.91 19.15
CA TYR A 61 10.86 -2.84 18.36
C TYR A 61 10.57 -1.48 18.98
N GLU A 62 11.50 -0.99 19.79
CA GLU A 62 11.35 0.26 20.55
C GLU A 62 11.62 1.49 19.67
N SER A 63 12.82 1.57 19.07
CA SER A 63 13.23 2.76 18.33
C SER A 63 12.37 3.02 17.09
N PRO A 64 12.17 4.29 16.68
CA PRO A 64 11.39 4.64 15.49
C PRO A 64 11.82 3.88 14.23
N GLY A 65 10.90 3.14 13.61
CA GLY A 65 11.13 2.35 12.40
C GLY A 65 12.17 1.22 12.52
N SER A 66 12.47 0.78 13.74
CA SER A 66 13.39 -0.34 13.97
C SER A 66 12.84 -1.66 13.44
N TYR A 67 11.52 -1.83 13.39
CA TYR A 67 10.90 -2.89 12.59
C TYR A 67 10.94 -2.51 11.11
N SER A 68 11.28 -3.49 10.27
CA SER A 68 11.29 -3.31 8.82
C SER A 68 10.75 -4.52 8.08
N ARG A 69 9.83 -4.28 7.14
CA ARG A 69 9.32 -5.30 6.22
C ARG A 69 9.47 -4.85 4.78
N ASP A 70 10.44 -5.43 4.09
CA ASP A 70 10.55 -5.31 2.62
C ASP A 70 9.43 -6.08 1.94
N ILE A 71 8.86 -5.50 0.89
CA ILE A 71 7.76 -6.08 0.13
C ILE A 71 8.28 -6.64 -1.19
N HIS A 72 8.12 -7.96 -1.37
CA HIS A 72 8.51 -8.66 -2.60
C HIS A 72 7.28 -9.00 -3.42
N TYR A 73 7.10 -8.28 -4.52
CA TYR A 73 5.99 -8.51 -5.45
C TYR A 73 6.21 -9.79 -6.26
N THR A 74 5.19 -10.63 -6.32
CA THR A 74 5.27 -11.95 -6.96
C THR A 74 5.34 -11.79 -8.48
N GLY A 75 6.44 -12.24 -9.07
CA GLY A 75 6.60 -12.26 -10.53
C GLY A 75 6.79 -10.90 -11.20
N ALA A 76 7.00 -9.82 -10.43
CA ALA A 76 7.22 -8.48 -10.95
C ALA A 76 8.25 -7.69 -10.12
N SER A 77 9.15 -7.00 -10.82
CA SER A 77 10.10 -6.06 -10.22
C SER A 77 9.50 -4.67 -9.98
N LEU A 78 10.08 -3.88 -9.07
CA LEU A 78 9.62 -2.50 -8.86
C LEU A 78 9.73 -1.63 -10.12
N SER A 79 10.69 -1.87 -11.01
CA SER A 79 10.81 -1.17 -12.29
C SER A 79 9.68 -1.53 -13.25
N GLN A 80 9.29 -2.80 -13.35
CA GLN A 80 8.12 -3.23 -14.12
C GLN A 80 6.84 -2.62 -13.57
N LEU A 81 6.69 -2.57 -12.24
CA LEU A 81 5.53 -1.96 -11.59
C LEU A 81 5.49 -0.44 -11.76
N ALA A 82 6.65 0.24 -11.81
CA ALA A 82 6.71 1.66 -12.16
C ALA A 82 6.17 1.90 -13.59
N SER A 83 6.54 1.06 -14.57
CA SER A 83 5.96 1.14 -15.92
C SER A 83 4.45 0.87 -15.92
N LEU A 84 3.95 -0.12 -15.17
CA LEU A 84 2.52 -0.39 -15.02
C LEU A 84 1.75 0.80 -14.45
N THR A 85 2.25 1.40 -13.36
CA THR A 85 1.60 2.56 -12.75
C THR A 85 1.59 3.77 -13.68
N ARG A 86 2.61 3.93 -14.53
CA ARG A 86 2.69 5.02 -15.51
C ARG A 86 1.60 4.90 -16.58
N VAL A 87 1.32 3.70 -17.10
CA VAL A 87 0.34 3.50 -18.19
C VAL A 87 -1.11 3.31 -17.70
N SER A 88 -1.32 3.13 -16.40
CA SER A 88 -2.65 2.94 -15.81
C SER A 88 -3.23 4.27 -15.34
N SER A 89 -4.51 4.54 -15.58
CA SER A 89 -5.16 5.79 -15.11
C SER A 89 -5.21 5.86 -13.58
N HIS A 90 -5.43 4.72 -12.93
CA HIS A 90 -5.52 4.59 -11.48
C HIS A 90 -4.67 3.43 -10.99
N CYS A 91 -4.07 3.61 -9.81
CA CYS A 91 -3.58 2.51 -9.01
C CYS A 91 -3.97 2.74 -7.55
N GLU A 92 -4.27 1.65 -6.86
CA GLU A 92 -4.60 1.66 -5.44
C GLU A 92 -3.90 0.50 -4.72
N GLN A 93 -3.58 0.72 -3.46
CA GLN A 93 -3.08 -0.32 -2.57
C GLN A 93 -3.61 -0.09 -1.16
N PHE A 94 -4.26 -1.10 -0.58
CA PHE A 94 -4.75 -1.03 0.79
C PHE A 94 -3.58 -1.15 1.78
N ILE A 95 -3.63 -0.40 2.88
CA ILE A 95 -2.68 -0.47 3.97
C ILE A 95 -3.40 -0.29 5.31
N SER A 96 -3.00 -1.06 6.32
CA SER A 96 -3.50 -0.96 7.69
C SER A 96 -2.39 -1.12 8.72
N TYR A 97 -2.48 -0.36 9.80
CA TYR A 97 -1.72 -0.57 11.03
C TYR A 97 -2.68 -0.57 12.22
N GLU A 98 -2.65 -1.63 13.00
CA GLU A 98 -3.29 -1.74 14.30
C GLU A 98 -2.25 -1.56 15.40
N CYS A 99 -2.66 -0.97 16.52
CA CYS A 99 -1.77 -0.57 17.60
C CYS A 99 -2.46 -0.69 18.97
N ARG A 100 -1.69 -1.06 19.99
CA ARG A 100 -2.05 -0.91 21.40
C ARG A 100 -0.84 -0.36 22.13
N TYR A 101 -1.03 0.75 22.85
CA TYR A 101 0.04 1.50 23.52
C TYR A 101 1.23 1.87 22.60
N SER A 102 1.04 1.84 21.28
CA SER A 102 2.10 2.08 20.28
C SER A 102 1.80 3.36 19.51
N GLN A 103 2.73 4.30 19.54
CA GLN A 103 2.77 5.52 18.75
C GLN A 103 2.93 5.20 17.27
N PHE A 104 2.42 6.11 16.45
CA PHE A 104 2.45 5.92 15.02
C PHE A 104 3.02 7.14 14.30
N PHE A 105 2.20 8.13 13.98
CA PHE A 105 2.61 9.28 13.17
C PHE A 105 3.20 10.40 14.01
N ARG A 106 2.64 10.67 15.20
CA ARG A 106 3.02 11.82 16.04
C ARG A 106 4.48 11.78 16.48
N GLY A 107 5.02 10.59 16.76
CA GLY A 107 6.44 10.37 17.10
C GLY A 107 7.31 9.89 15.94
N SER A 108 6.75 9.82 14.72
CA SER A 108 7.42 9.25 13.54
C SER A 108 7.88 7.80 13.74
N PHE A 109 7.11 6.99 14.48
CA PHE A 109 7.43 5.59 14.77
C PHE A 109 7.01 4.65 13.63
N GLY A 110 5.98 5.01 12.86
CA GLY A 110 5.54 4.22 11.71
C GLY A 110 5.38 5.00 10.41
N TRP A 111 5.75 4.37 9.30
CA TRP A 111 5.58 4.90 7.95
C TRP A 111 5.70 3.79 6.90
N TRP A 112 5.29 4.09 5.67
CA TRP A 112 5.60 3.27 4.50
C TRP A 112 6.62 3.98 3.61
N VAL A 113 7.34 3.20 2.82
CA VAL A 113 8.36 3.69 1.88
C VAL A 113 7.85 3.47 0.47
N SER A 114 7.90 4.52 -0.36
CA SER A 114 7.49 4.45 -1.76
C SER A 114 8.42 3.56 -2.59
N ARG A 115 7.97 3.19 -3.81
CA ARG A 115 8.81 2.50 -4.80
C ARG A 115 10.16 3.19 -5.05
N ASP A 116 10.20 4.51 -4.91
CA ASP A 116 11.37 5.37 -5.14
C ASP A 116 12.21 5.57 -3.87
N SER A 117 11.96 4.77 -2.83
CA SER A 117 12.69 4.78 -1.55
C SER A 117 12.47 6.05 -0.71
N ILE A 118 11.36 6.75 -0.91
CA ILE A 118 11.03 7.95 -0.16
C ILE A 118 10.16 7.56 1.05
N LYS A 119 10.54 8.03 2.25
CA LYS A 119 9.71 7.92 3.46
C LYS A 119 8.45 8.76 3.29
N MET A 120 7.29 8.10 3.32
CA MET A 120 5.99 8.77 3.16
C MET A 120 5.50 9.32 4.49
N ASN A 121 4.79 10.44 4.43
CA ASN A 121 4.28 11.18 5.58
C ASN A 121 2.73 11.21 5.64
N TYR A 122 2.07 10.27 4.97
CA TYR A 122 0.62 10.13 4.98
C TYR A 122 0.26 8.65 4.97
N TRP A 123 -0.91 8.31 5.48
CA TRP A 123 -1.39 6.94 5.54
C TRP A 123 -2.58 6.67 4.59
N GLY A 124 -3.04 5.42 4.56
CA GLY A 124 -4.22 5.03 3.80
C GLY A 124 -5.43 5.94 4.11
N GLY A 125 -6.13 6.36 3.06
CA GLY A 125 -7.29 7.26 3.18
C GLY A 125 -6.96 8.74 3.45
N ALA A 126 -5.68 9.11 3.60
CA ALA A 126 -5.25 10.50 3.71
C ALA A 126 -4.63 11.02 2.42
N SER A 127 -4.65 12.35 2.24
CA SER A 127 -4.01 12.99 1.08
C SER A 127 -2.47 12.94 1.19
N PRO A 128 -1.74 12.77 0.08
CA PRO A 128 -0.29 12.89 0.06
C PRO A 128 0.19 14.20 0.67
N GLY A 129 1.25 14.15 1.49
CA GLY A 129 1.80 15.34 2.16
C GLY A 129 1.05 15.81 3.39
N SER A 130 -0.08 15.20 3.76
CA SER A 130 -0.96 15.69 4.83
C SER A 130 -0.41 15.56 6.25
N GLY A 131 0.57 14.68 6.49
CA GLY A 131 1.04 14.39 7.86
C GLY A 131 0.01 13.60 8.69
N LYS A 132 -0.99 12.97 8.05
CA LYS A 132 -2.18 12.44 8.72
C LYS A 132 -2.59 11.05 8.24
N CYS A 133 -3.44 10.40 9.04
CA CYS A 133 -4.24 9.24 8.66
C CYS A 133 -5.67 9.67 8.29
N ALA A 134 -6.51 8.73 7.83
CA ALA A 134 -7.89 9.00 7.43
C ALA A 134 -8.68 9.78 8.50
N CYS A 135 -8.61 9.37 9.77
CA CYS A 135 -9.34 10.06 10.85
C CYS A 135 -8.87 11.50 11.07
N GLY A 136 -7.58 11.80 10.83
CA GLY A 136 -7.01 13.13 10.99
C GLY A 136 -7.42 14.09 9.89
N MET A 137 -7.83 13.56 8.73
CA MET A 137 -8.43 14.35 7.64
C MET A 137 -9.84 14.81 7.99
N THR A 138 -10.59 14.00 8.73
CA THR A 138 -11.99 14.24 9.09
C THR A 138 -12.20 14.72 10.52
N SER A 139 -11.11 14.95 11.27
CA SER A 139 -11.14 15.28 12.71
C SER A 139 -11.94 14.27 13.56
N SER A 140 -11.97 13.01 13.12
CA SER A 140 -12.72 11.93 13.75
C SER A 140 -11.85 10.97 14.56
N CYS A 141 -10.56 11.30 14.75
CA CYS A 141 -9.71 10.53 15.65
C CYS A 141 -10.22 10.64 17.10
N PRO A 142 -9.97 9.64 17.96
CA PRO A 142 -10.35 9.64 19.37
C PRO A 142 -9.90 10.89 20.13
N TYR A 143 -8.76 11.45 19.73
CA TYR A 143 -8.34 12.78 20.14
C TYR A 143 -8.22 13.66 18.88
N PRO A 144 -9.10 14.66 18.69
CA PRO A 144 -9.18 15.41 17.42
C PRO A 144 -7.90 16.15 17.01
N ALA A 145 -7.00 16.45 17.95
CA ALA A 145 -5.71 17.10 17.64
C ALA A 145 -4.60 16.11 17.26
N HIS A 146 -4.84 14.79 17.30
CA HIS A 146 -3.89 13.79 16.83
C HIS A 146 -4.09 13.47 15.34
N PRO A 147 -3.00 13.14 14.62
CA PRO A 147 -3.08 12.89 13.18
C PRO A 147 -3.67 11.51 12.84
N CYS A 148 -3.63 10.56 13.78
CA CYS A 148 -4.03 9.17 13.59
C CYS A 148 -4.72 8.60 14.83
N ASN A 149 -5.45 7.49 14.68
CA ASN A 149 -6.11 6.80 15.78
C ASN A 149 -5.09 6.24 16.78
N CYS A 150 -3.97 5.71 16.27
CA CYS A 150 -2.92 5.09 17.07
C CYS A 150 -2.17 6.04 18.01
N ASP A 151 -2.07 7.32 17.65
CA ASP A 151 -1.38 8.33 18.47
C ASP A 151 -2.13 8.69 19.76
N ARG A 152 -3.22 7.98 20.08
CA ARG A 152 -3.99 8.12 21.32
C ARG A 152 -3.34 7.41 22.51
N GLU A 153 -2.64 6.29 22.27
CA GLU A 153 -1.87 5.54 23.29
C GLU A 153 -2.65 5.17 24.58
N ASP A 154 -3.95 4.90 24.48
CA ASP A 154 -4.83 4.67 25.65
C ASP A 154 -5.08 3.19 25.97
N GLY A 155 -4.25 2.29 25.45
CA GLY A 155 -4.35 0.85 25.68
C GLY A 155 -5.50 0.13 25.00
N VAL A 156 -6.34 0.87 24.27
CA VAL A 156 -7.36 0.31 23.39
C VAL A 156 -6.68 -0.10 22.09
N LEU A 157 -7.01 -1.28 21.57
CA LEU A 157 -6.58 -1.67 20.23
C LEU A 157 -7.26 -0.75 19.21
N ARG A 158 -6.46 -0.02 18.44
CA ARG A 158 -6.92 0.94 17.42
C ARG A 158 -6.35 0.57 16.08
N GLU A 159 -6.97 1.10 15.02
CA GLU A 159 -6.54 0.87 13.64
C GLU A 159 -6.50 2.19 12.87
N ASP A 160 -5.46 2.38 12.07
CA ASP A 160 -5.42 3.33 10.98
C ASP A 160 -5.29 2.56 9.65
N SER A 161 -6.30 2.67 8.80
CA SER A 161 -6.38 1.91 7.54
C SER A 161 -6.97 2.73 6.39
N GLY A 162 -6.71 2.30 5.16
CA GLY A 162 -7.32 2.88 3.97
C GLY A 162 -6.56 2.58 2.69
N LEU A 163 -7.02 3.17 1.58
CA LEU A 163 -6.35 3.06 0.29
C LEU A 163 -5.31 4.16 0.12
N LEU A 164 -4.12 3.77 -0.30
CA LEU A 164 -3.15 4.63 -0.98
C LEU A 164 -3.58 4.69 -2.45
N THR A 165 -3.76 5.88 -3.00
CA THR A 165 -4.27 6.08 -4.38
C THR A 165 -3.39 6.96 -5.25
N ASP A 166 -2.35 7.58 -4.67
CA ASP A 166 -1.35 8.31 -5.44
C ASP A 166 -0.39 7.33 -6.12
N LYS A 167 -0.70 7.03 -7.38
CA LYS A 167 0.07 6.10 -8.21
C LYS A 167 1.51 6.55 -8.47
N THR A 168 1.86 7.81 -8.18
CA THR A 168 3.25 8.29 -8.34
C THR A 168 4.17 7.78 -7.24
N HIS A 169 3.63 7.38 -6.09
CA HIS A 169 4.39 6.80 -4.99
C HIS A 169 4.26 5.27 -4.88
N LEU A 170 3.19 4.69 -5.45
CA LEU A 170 2.93 3.26 -5.41
C LEU A 170 3.84 2.45 -6.36
N PRO A 171 4.07 1.15 -6.10
CA PRO A 171 3.61 0.41 -4.93
C PRO A 171 4.39 0.71 -3.64
N VAL A 172 3.88 0.21 -2.51
CA VAL A 172 4.63 0.20 -1.23
C VAL A 172 5.83 -0.72 -1.37
N LYS A 173 7.03 -0.18 -1.13
CA LYS A 173 8.30 -0.92 -1.14
C LYS A 173 8.62 -1.56 0.21
N GLN A 174 8.31 -0.84 1.30
CA GLN A 174 8.68 -1.25 2.64
C GLN A 174 7.74 -0.65 3.68
N LEU A 175 7.54 -1.37 4.78
CA LEU A 175 6.84 -0.91 5.98
C LEU A 175 7.81 -0.77 7.15
N ARG A 176 7.62 0.29 7.94
CA ARG A 176 8.46 0.62 9.09
C ARG A 176 7.58 0.92 10.29
N PHE A 177 7.92 0.34 11.44
CA PHE A 177 7.21 0.55 12.71
C PHE A 177 8.21 0.55 13.88
N GLY A 178 7.79 1.08 15.03
CA GLY A 178 8.52 1.14 16.29
C GLY A 178 7.51 1.31 17.43
N ASP A 179 7.97 1.68 18.63
CA ASP A 179 7.12 1.82 19.83
C ASP A 179 6.31 0.54 20.11
N THR A 180 7.01 -0.59 20.08
CA THR A 180 6.46 -1.91 20.40
C THR A 180 7.41 -2.69 21.32
N GLY A 181 8.26 -1.98 22.06
CA GLY A 181 9.31 -2.56 22.90
C GLY A 181 8.80 -3.01 24.27
N ASP A 182 7.90 -2.22 24.87
CA ASP A 182 7.41 -2.47 26.23
C ASP A 182 6.39 -3.61 26.30
N ALA A 183 6.19 -4.17 27.51
CA ALA A 183 5.39 -5.38 27.71
C ALA A 183 3.96 -5.30 27.16
N HIS A 184 3.33 -4.14 27.22
CA HIS A 184 1.94 -3.92 26.79
C HIS A 184 1.79 -3.32 25.39
N GLU A 185 2.89 -3.00 24.72
CA GLU A 185 2.86 -2.41 23.38
C GLU A 185 2.79 -3.48 22.31
N GLU A 186 1.94 -3.30 21.31
CA GLU A 186 1.89 -4.22 20.17
C GLU A 186 1.40 -3.48 18.93
N GLY A 187 1.94 -3.89 17.80
CA GLY A 187 1.55 -3.40 16.48
C GLY A 187 1.19 -4.56 15.56
N TYR A 188 0.29 -4.33 14.60
CA TYR A 188 0.02 -5.28 13.53
C TYR A 188 -0.12 -4.54 12.23
N HIS A 189 0.50 -5.03 11.16
CA HIS A 189 0.32 -4.43 9.84
C HIS A 189 -0.29 -5.43 8.86
N THR A 190 -1.04 -4.88 7.91
CA THR A 190 -1.57 -5.60 6.75
C THR A 190 -1.38 -4.72 5.52
N LEU A 191 -0.88 -5.31 4.44
CA LEU A 191 -0.74 -4.63 3.15
C LEU A 191 -1.51 -5.42 2.09
N GLY A 192 -2.39 -4.74 1.36
CA GLY A 192 -3.15 -5.35 0.27
C GLY A 192 -2.35 -5.40 -1.03
N LYS A 193 -2.86 -6.20 -1.97
CA LYS A 193 -2.37 -6.29 -3.35
C LYS A 193 -2.35 -4.91 -4.02
N LEU A 194 -1.36 -4.68 -4.88
CA LEU A 194 -1.40 -3.54 -5.79
C LEU A 194 -2.45 -3.82 -6.87
N LYS A 195 -3.37 -2.87 -7.06
CA LYS A 195 -4.36 -2.90 -8.14
C LYS A 195 -4.17 -1.70 -9.04
N CYS A 196 -4.00 -1.92 -10.35
CA CYS A 196 -3.88 -0.86 -11.35
C CYS A 196 -4.88 -1.07 -12.50
N TYR A 197 -5.55 0.00 -12.93
CA TYR A 197 -6.62 -0.08 -13.94
C TYR A 197 -6.83 1.25 -14.67
N GLY A 198 -7.57 1.18 -15.78
CA GLY A 198 -7.72 2.28 -16.72
C GLY A 198 -6.55 2.37 -17.69
N ILE A 199 -6.76 3.13 -18.77
CA ILE A 199 -5.76 3.39 -19.81
C ILE A 199 -5.48 4.89 -19.77
N GLN A 200 -4.21 5.26 -19.56
CA GLN A 200 -3.77 6.66 -19.65
C GLN A 200 -3.48 7.07 -21.11
#